data_AF-A0A0V0HGS6-F1
#
_entry.id   AF-A0A0V0HGS6-F1
#
_cell.length_a   1.000
_cell.length_b   1.000
_cell.length_c   1.000
_cell.angle_alpha   90.00
_cell.angle_beta   90.00
_cell.angle_gamma   90.00
#
_symmetry.space_group_name_H-M   'P 1'
#
loop_
_entity.id
_entity.type
_entity.pdbx_description
1 polymer ?
#
loop_
_entity_poly.entity_id
_entity_poly.type
_entity_poly.pdbx_seq_one_letter_code
_entity_poly.pdbx_strand_id
1 'polypeptide(L)'
;MQTDRGVLLTRDEHKSVAEVVQELQRFCVDEPVKCPLIFGEWDVVYCSNPTSPGGGYRSAFGRLFFKTNEMIQVVEAPDIVRNRVSFSLFGFLDGEVSLKGKLNVLDEKWIQVVFEPPELKVGGLDFQYGGESEVKLEITYIDEKIRLGKGSRGSLFVFQRRKP
;
A
#
# COMPACT_ATOMS: atom_id res chain seq x y z
N MET A 1 -7.66 -1.40 -13.44
CA MET A 1 -7.76 0.06 -13.62
C MET A 1 -6.36 0.63 -13.61
N GLN A 2 -5.98 1.45 -14.59
CA GLN A 2 -4.66 2.09 -14.60
C GLN A 2 -4.74 3.41 -13.81
N THR A 3 -3.90 3.57 -12.79
CA THR A 3 -3.84 4.73 -11.90
C THR A 3 -2.38 5.02 -11.56
N ASP A 4 -2.01 6.29 -11.47
CA ASP A 4 -0.71 6.75 -10.99
C ASP A 4 -0.61 6.75 -9.45
N ARG A 5 -1.65 6.23 -8.79
CA ARG A 5 -1.86 6.16 -7.34
C ARG A 5 -1.96 7.53 -6.66
N GLY A 6 -2.49 8.53 -7.37
CA GLY A 6 -2.74 9.86 -6.84
C GLY A 6 -1.55 10.82 -6.95
N VAL A 7 -0.58 10.54 -7.84
CA VAL A 7 0.64 11.36 -7.97
C VAL A 7 0.36 12.69 -8.63
N LEU A 8 -0.48 12.71 -9.67
CA LEU A 8 -0.78 13.87 -10.49
C LEU A 8 -2.05 14.61 -10.04
N LEU A 9 -2.72 14.13 -8.99
CA LEU A 9 -3.91 14.79 -8.47
C LEU A 9 -3.57 16.16 -7.89
N THR A 10 -4.43 17.12 -8.19
CA THR A 10 -4.45 18.43 -7.58
C THR A 10 -4.91 18.37 -6.13
N ARG A 11 -4.73 19.47 -5.40
CA ARG A 11 -5.18 19.60 -4.01
C ARG A 11 -6.69 19.39 -3.87
N ASP A 12 -7.48 19.91 -4.80
CA ASP A 12 -8.94 19.79 -4.75
C ASP A 12 -9.39 18.37 -5.07
N GLU A 13 -8.73 17.68 -6.00
CA GLU A 13 -8.99 16.26 -6.27
C GLU A 13 -8.64 15.37 -5.06
N HIS A 14 -7.51 15.63 -4.39
CA HIS A 14 -7.17 14.96 -3.13
C HIS A 14 -8.24 15.20 -2.05
N LYS A 15 -8.80 16.41 -1.99
CA LYS A 15 -9.90 16.74 -1.07
C LYS A 15 -11.16 15.96 -1.42
N SER A 16 -11.54 15.88 -2.70
CA SER A 16 -12.69 15.07 -3.14
C SER A 16 -12.52 13.59 -2.78
N VAL A 17 -11.33 13.01 -2.94
CA VAL A 17 -11.06 11.63 -2.48
C VAL A 17 -11.24 11.52 -0.96
N ALA A 18 -10.73 12.47 -0.19
CA ALA A 18 -10.85 12.47 1.27
C ALA A 18 -12.31 12.56 1.73
N GLU A 19 -13.14 13.38 1.09
CA GLU A 19 -14.58 13.51 1.37
C GLU A 19 -15.32 12.18 1.14
N VAL A 20 -15.04 11.50 0.01
CA VAL A 20 -15.65 10.19 -0.28
C VAL A 20 -15.19 9.13 0.72
N VAL A 21 -13.90 9.12 1.06
CA VAL A 21 -13.36 8.22 2.10
C VAL A 21 -14.07 8.45 3.43
N GLN A 22 -14.26 9.72 3.83
CA GLN A 22 -14.94 10.07 5.08
C GLN A 22 -16.40 9.59 5.11
N GLU A 23 -17.14 9.68 4.01
CA GLU A 23 -18.50 9.13 3.96
C GLU A 23 -18.52 7.61 4.04
N LEU A 24 -17.59 6.91 3.37
CA LEU A 24 -17.50 5.45 3.45
C LEU A 24 -17.15 4.94 4.86
N GLN A 25 -16.36 5.70 5.62
CA GLN A 25 -16.01 5.35 7.02
C GLN A 25 -17.23 5.16 7.91
N ARG A 26 -18.34 5.85 7.63
CA ARG A 26 -19.59 5.74 8.38
C ARG A 26 -20.25 4.37 8.25
N PHE A 27 -19.84 3.58 7.26
CA PHE A 27 -20.34 2.24 6.98
C PHE A 27 -19.33 1.14 7.34
N CYS A 28 -18.22 1.49 8.01
CA CYS A 28 -17.26 0.50 8.46
C CYS A 28 -17.87 -0.39 9.56
N VAL A 29 -17.46 -1.65 9.59
CA VAL A 29 -17.74 -2.57 10.70
C VAL A 29 -17.02 -2.11 11.97
N ASP A 30 -17.50 -2.53 13.14
CA ASP A 30 -16.96 -2.07 14.43
C ASP A 30 -15.50 -2.49 14.66
N GLU A 31 -15.18 -3.76 14.35
CA GLU A 31 -13.86 -4.37 14.53
C GLU A 31 -13.28 -4.85 13.18
N PRO A 32 -12.88 -3.95 12.27
CA PRO A 32 -12.43 -4.32 10.93
C PRO A 32 -11.16 -5.19 10.94
N VAL A 33 -10.36 -5.15 12.00
CA VAL A 33 -9.18 -6.04 12.17
C VAL A 33 -9.55 -7.52 12.32
N LYS A 34 -10.78 -7.83 12.77
CA LYS A 34 -11.30 -9.19 12.88
C LYS A 34 -12.05 -9.63 11.61
N CYS A 35 -12.28 -8.72 10.66
CA CYS A 35 -13.00 -9.03 9.43
C CYS A 35 -12.15 -9.93 8.52
N PRO A 36 -12.62 -11.12 8.11
CA PRO A 36 -11.83 -12.01 7.25
C PRO A 36 -11.54 -11.41 5.87
N LEU A 37 -12.29 -10.39 5.46
CA LEU A 37 -12.05 -9.69 4.20
C LEU A 37 -10.68 -9.02 4.16
N ILE A 38 -10.01 -8.75 5.29
CA ILE A 38 -8.65 -8.18 5.29
C ILE A 38 -7.67 -9.04 4.47
N PHE A 39 -7.84 -10.36 4.50
CA PHE A 39 -6.97 -11.31 3.85
C PHE A 39 -7.23 -11.36 2.35
N GLY A 40 -6.16 -11.31 1.56
CA GLY A 40 -6.19 -11.38 0.10
C GLY A 40 -5.17 -10.44 -0.55
N GLU A 41 -5.28 -10.35 -1.87
CA GLU A 41 -4.45 -9.47 -2.70
C GLU A 41 -5.14 -8.14 -2.98
N TRP A 42 -4.39 -7.06 -2.80
CA TRP A 42 -4.90 -5.69 -2.87
C TRP A 42 -3.99 -4.81 -3.73
N ASP A 43 -4.53 -4.20 -4.79
CA ASP A 43 -3.87 -3.10 -5.49
C ASP A 43 -3.97 -1.81 -4.68
N VAL A 44 -2.86 -1.13 -4.45
CA VAL A 44 -2.84 0.17 -3.74
C VAL A 44 -3.23 1.32 -4.67
N VAL A 45 -4.49 1.40 -5.09
CA VAL A 45 -4.93 2.29 -6.18
C VAL A 45 -4.83 3.80 -5.92
N TYR A 46 -4.65 4.22 -4.66
CA TYR A 46 -4.40 5.62 -4.30
C TYR A 46 -3.64 5.75 -2.97
N CYS A 47 -2.76 6.76 -2.88
CA CYS A 47 -2.27 7.28 -1.63
C CYS A 47 -2.20 8.80 -1.64
N SER A 48 -2.67 9.46 -0.58
CA SER A 48 -2.62 10.93 -0.46
C SER A 48 -1.20 11.48 -0.31
N ASN A 49 -0.25 10.64 0.07
CA ASN A 49 1.17 10.96 0.08
C ASN A 49 1.93 9.95 -0.81
N PRO A 50 2.32 10.33 -2.03
CA PRO A 50 2.90 9.40 -3.00
C PRO A 50 4.15 8.65 -2.56
N THR A 51 4.92 9.19 -1.61
CA THR A 51 6.15 8.55 -1.08
C THR A 51 5.88 7.57 0.06
N SER A 52 4.67 7.57 0.63
CA SER A 52 4.32 6.67 1.73
C SER A 52 4.32 5.20 1.31
N PRO A 53 3.71 4.80 0.17
CA PRO A 53 3.91 3.47 -0.38
C PRO A 53 5.12 3.45 -1.31
N GLY A 54 6.04 2.50 -1.16
CA GLY A 54 7.21 2.36 -2.04
C GLY A 54 8.38 3.31 -1.74
N GLY A 55 8.31 4.13 -0.68
CA GLY A 55 9.46 4.88 -0.15
C GLY A 55 10.14 5.82 -1.16
N GLY A 56 11.48 5.90 -1.09
CA GLY A 56 12.29 6.78 -1.92
C GLY A 56 12.14 6.58 -3.43
N TYR A 57 11.74 5.38 -3.87
CA TYR A 57 11.48 5.07 -5.29
C TYR A 57 10.32 5.88 -5.87
N ARG A 58 9.41 6.34 -5.02
CA ARG A 58 8.30 7.22 -5.42
C ARG A 58 8.54 8.69 -5.09
N SER A 59 9.75 9.07 -4.72
CA SER A 59 10.15 10.50 -4.69
C SER A 59 10.08 11.10 -6.09
N ALA A 60 10.07 12.44 -6.18
CA ALA A 60 10.07 13.13 -7.48
C ALA A 60 11.22 12.67 -8.38
N PHE A 61 12.42 12.49 -7.81
CA PHE A 61 13.59 11.94 -8.52
C PHE A 61 13.45 10.46 -8.84
N GLY A 62 12.91 9.65 -7.91
CA GLY A 62 12.65 8.23 -8.16
C GLY A 62 11.73 8.02 -9.35
N ARG A 63 10.60 8.73 -9.42
CA ARG A 63 9.64 8.59 -10.53
C ARG A 63 10.18 8.94 -11.91
N LEU A 64 11.27 9.73 -12.00
CA LEU A 64 11.92 10.06 -13.28
C LEU A 64 12.61 8.83 -13.89
N PHE A 65 13.13 7.93 -13.06
CA PHE A 65 13.87 6.73 -13.49
C PHE A 65 13.05 5.44 -13.34
N PHE A 66 12.12 5.41 -12.41
CA PHE A 66 11.33 4.24 -12.03
C PHE A 66 9.86 4.45 -12.43
N LYS A 67 9.45 3.83 -13.55
CA LYS A 67 8.04 3.73 -13.89
C LYS A 67 7.40 2.63 -13.05
N THR A 68 6.62 2.99 -12.03
CA THR A 68 5.86 2.00 -11.24
C THR A 68 4.79 1.34 -12.12
N ASN A 69 4.88 0.03 -12.28
CA ASN A 69 3.95 -0.79 -13.04
C ASN A 69 2.86 -1.37 -12.14
N GLU A 70 3.27 -1.96 -11.02
CA GLU A 70 2.38 -2.58 -10.05
C GLU A 70 2.77 -2.17 -8.64
N MET A 71 1.76 -2.07 -7.78
CA MET A 71 1.95 -1.90 -6.35
C MET A 71 0.82 -2.63 -5.63
N ILE A 72 1.22 -3.73 -5.00
CA ILE A 72 0.34 -4.76 -4.46
C ILE A 72 0.68 -4.93 -2.99
N GLN A 73 -0.36 -5.09 -2.17
CA GLN A 73 -0.25 -5.61 -0.83
C GLN A 73 -0.99 -6.93 -0.75
N VAL A 74 -0.30 -7.99 -0.35
CA VAL A 74 -0.89 -9.27 -0.01
C VAL A 74 -0.97 -9.36 1.51
N VAL A 75 -2.14 -9.69 2.03
CA VAL A 75 -2.36 -9.97 3.45
C VAL A 75 -2.78 -11.43 3.55
N GLU A 76 -1.93 -12.27 4.13
CA GLU A 76 -2.14 -13.70 4.27
C GLU A 76 -2.44 -14.05 5.72
N ALA A 77 -3.38 -14.97 5.91
CA ALA A 77 -3.64 -15.50 7.23
C ALA A 77 -2.46 -16.36 7.72
N PRO A 78 -2.12 -16.32 9.02
CA PRO A 78 -2.79 -15.54 10.05
C PRO A 78 -2.35 -14.08 10.12
N ASP A 79 -1.11 -13.75 9.75
CA ASP A 79 -0.49 -12.48 10.10
C ASP A 79 0.65 -12.04 9.15
N ILE A 80 0.70 -12.54 7.92
CA ILE A 80 1.77 -12.19 6.99
C ILE A 80 1.31 -11.08 6.04
N VAL A 81 2.14 -10.05 5.88
CA VAL A 81 1.92 -8.97 4.90
C VAL A 81 3.10 -8.92 3.94
N ARG A 82 2.80 -8.91 2.64
CA ARG A 82 3.80 -8.68 1.59
C ARG A 82 3.45 -7.45 0.80
N ASN A 83 4.35 -6.47 0.75
CA ASN A 83 4.24 -5.36 -0.18
C ASN A 83 5.16 -5.60 -1.36
N ARG A 84 4.66 -5.44 -2.57
CA ARG A 84 5.44 -5.60 -3.82
C ARG A 84 5.24 -4.37 -4.68
N VAL A 85 6.34 -3.81 -5.18
CA VAL A 85 6.35 -2.71 -6.14
C VAL A 85 7.19 -3.14 -7.33
N SER A 86 6.54 -3.33 -8.47
CA SER A 86 7.22 -3.64 -9.73
C SER A 86 7.40 -2.36 -10.54
N PHE A 87 8.55 -2.20 -11.17
CA PHE A 87 8.90 -1.01 -11.94
C PHE A 87 9.72 -1.36 -13.17
N SER A 88 9.74 -0.45 -14.15
CA SER A 88 10.68 -0.51 -15.28
C SER A 88 11.67 0.63 -15.19
N LEU A 89 12.96 0.31 -15.20
CA LEU A 89 14.08 1.24 -15.27
C LEU A 89 14.40 1.55 -16.74
N PHE A 90 14.46 2.85 -17.08
CA PHE A 90 14.68 3.35 -18.44
C PHE A 90 13.72 2.78 -19.51
N GLY A 91 12.61 2.18 -19.10
CA GLY A 91 11.59 1.59 -19.97
C GLY A 91 11.92 0.22 -20.57
N PHE A 92 13.06 -0.41 -20.21
CA PHE A 92 13.44 -1.72 -20.76
C PHE A 92 13.95 -2.73 -19.73
N LEU A 93 14.38 -2.29 -18.54
CA LEU A 93 14.87 -3.18 -17.50
C LEU A 93 13.87 -3.26 -16.36
N ASP A 94 13.21 -4.40 -16.23
CA ASP A 94 12.24 -4.61 -15.16
C ASP A 94 12.93 -4.92 -13.83
N GLY A 95 12.29 -4.42 -12.76
CA GLY A 95 12.72 -4.59 -11.40
C GLY A 95 11.56 -4.64 -10.42
N GLU A 96 11.86 -5.08 -9.21
CA GLU A 96 10.88 -5.27 -8.15
C GLU A 96 11.50 -5.01 -6.79
N VAL A 97 10.75 -4.30 -5.94
CA VAL A 97 11.01 -4.24 -4.51
C VAL A 97 9.93 -5.04 -3.79
N SER A 98 10.33 -5.96 -2.92
CA SER A 98 9.45 -6.68 -2.02
C SER A 98 9.81 -6.44 -0.55
N LEU A 99 8.78 -6.33 0.28
CA LEU A 99 8.87 -6.32 1.74
C LEU A 99 7.98 -7.41 2.28
N LYS A 100 8.50 -8.24 3.17
CA LYS A 100 7.73 -9.22 3.93
C LYS A 100 7.69 -8.76 5.38
N GLY A 101 6.52 -8.83 6.00
CA GLY A 101 6.35 -8.38 7.38
C GLY A 101 5.28 -9.15 8.12
N LYS A 102 5.30 -8.96 9.44
CA LYS A 102 4.34 -9.55 10.38
C LYS A 102 3.33 -8.50 10.82
N LEU A 103 2.06 -8.83 10.71
CA LEU A 103 0.92 -8.03 11.17
C LEU A 103 0.66 -8.31 12.65
N ASN A 104 0.59 -7.25 13.45
CA ASN A 104 0.16 -7.28 14.83
C ASN A 104 -1.09 -6.41 14.97
N VAL A 105 -2.13 -6.94 15.61
CA VAL A 105 -3.32 -6.16 15.96
C VAL A 105 -2.99 -5.30 17.18
N LEU A 106 -3.22 -3.99 17.09
CA LEU A 106 -2.98 -3.05 18.19
C LEU A 106 -4.25 -2.79 19.00
N ASP A 107 -5.38 -2.64 18.31
CA ASP A 107 -6.71 -2.45 18.89
C ASP A 107 -7.80 -2.87 17.86
N GLU A 108 -9.06 -2.49 18.07
CA GLU A 108 -10.19 -2.87 17.22
C GLU A 108 -10.08 -2.39 15.75
N LYS A 109 -9.28 -1.36 15.48
CA LYS A 109 -9.17 -0.71 14.15
C LYS A 109 -7.73 -0.61 13.65
N TRP A 110 -6.74 -0.63 14.53
CA TRP A 110 -5.34 -0.41 14.22
C TRP A 110 -4.55 -1.70 14.11
N ILE A 111 -3.73 -1.76 13.06
CA ILE A 111 -2.71 -2.78 12.87
C ILE A 111 -1.33 -2.14 12.83
N GLN A 112 -0.32 -2.89 13.27
CA GLN A 112 1.09 -2.62 13.03
C GLN A 112 1.63 -3.70 12.10
N VAL A 113 2.45 -3.32 11.13
CA VAL A 113 3.22 -4.27 10.34
C VAL A 113 4.69 -3.98 10.54
N VAL A 114 5.43 -5.00 10.99
CA VAL A 114 6.89 -4.94 11.12
C VAL A 114 7.47 -5.70 9.94
N PHE A 115 8.16 -4.98 9.06
CA PHE A 115 8.76 -5.51 7.84
C PHE A 115 10.24 -5.85 8.06
N GLU A 116 10.62 -7.01 7.55
CA GLU A 116 12.01 -7.41 7.30
C GLU A 116 12.67 -6.44 6.30
N PRO A 117 14.02 -6.39 6.23
CA PRO A 117 14.69 -5.52 5.27
C PRO A 117 14.29 -5.84 3.82
N PRO A 118 14.03 -4.82 2.98
CA PRO A 118 13.54 -5.00 1.62
C PRO A 118 14.48 -5.78 0.71
N GLU A 119 13.86 -6.55 -0.18
CA GLU A 119 14.51 -7.29 -1.27
C GLU A 119 14.33 -6.51 -2.58
N LEU A 120 15.40 -6.38 -3.36
CA LEU A 120 15.42 -5.77 -4.69
C LEU A 120 15.81 -6.82 -5.71
N LYS A 121 14.93 -7.07 -6.67
CA LYS A 121 15.18 -7.94 -7.83
C LYS A 121 15.29 -7.10 -9.08
N VAL A 122 16.43 -7.12 -9.75
CA VAL A 122 16.67 -6.40 -11.01
C VAL A 122 17.63 -7.20 -11.89
N GLY A 123 17.29 -7.40 -13.16
CA GLY A 123 18.19 -8.04 -14.12
C GLY A 123 18.65 -9.45 -13.75
N GLY A 124 17.82 -10.21 -13.02
CA GLY A 124 18.12 -11.56 -12.55
C GLY A 124 18.98 -11.63 -11.27
N LEU A 125 19.34 -10.48 -10.69
CA LEU A 125 20.04 -10.39 -9.42
C LEU A 125 19.06 -10.07 -8.29
N ASP A 126 19.33 -10.60 -7.10
CA ASP A 126 18.53 -10.41 -5.89
C ASP A 126 19.44 -9.89 -4.77
N PHE A 127 19.05 -8.77 -4.16
CA PHE A 127 19.82 -8.13 -3.10
C PHE A 127 18.90 -7.61 -2.00
N GLN A 128 19.29 -7.84 -0.75
CA GLN A 128 18.65 -7.23 0.40
C GLN A 128 19.36 -5.92 0.78
N TYR A 129 18.59 -4.90 1.17
CA TYR A 129 19.15 -3.61 1.56
C TYR A 129 18.30 -2.92 2.64
N GLY A 130 18.83 -1.86 3.23
CA GLY A 130 18.15 -1.13 4.31
C GLY A 130 18.12 -1.92 5.61
N GLY A 131 17.07 -1.72 6.40
CA GLY A 131 16.86 -2.40 7.67
C GLY A 131 15.37 -2.64 7.90
N GLU A 132 15.04 -3.16 9.07
CA GLU A 132 13.66 -3.33 9.48
C GLU A 132 12.90 -2.00 9.47
N SER A 133 11.62 -2.07 9.17
CA SER A 133 10.74 -0.90 9.19
C SER A 133 9.39 -1.26 9.77
N GLU A 134 8.71 -0.26 10.34
CA GLU A 134 7.37 -0.44 10.87
C GLU A 134 6.37 0.56 10.30
N VAL A 135 5.13 0.10 10.14
CA VAL A 135 4.00 0.93 9.72
C VAL A 135 2.81 0.63 10.62
N LYS A 136 2.11 1.69 11.04
CA LYS A 136 0.83 1.59 11.74
C LYS A 136 -0.27 2.12 10.85
N LEU A 137 -1.33 1.35 10.68
CA LEU A 137 -2.45 1.65 9.79
C LEU A 137 -3.77 1.41 10.52
N GLU A 138 -4.65 2.39 10.50
CA GLU A 138 -6.05 2.25 10.87
C GLU A 138 -6.82 1.69 9.67
N ILE A 139 -7.57 0.60 9.84
CA ILE A 139 -8.54 0.14 8.84
C ILE A 139 -9.82 0.90 9.06
N THR A 140 -10.16 1.77 8.10
CA THR A 140 -11.26 2.73 8.25
C THR A 140 -12.50 2.36 7.45
N TYR A 141 -12.37 1.40 6.54
CA TYR A 141 -13.48 0.78 5.81
C TYR A 141 -12.99 -0.52 5.15
N ILE A 142 -13.85 -1.51 5.04
CA ILE A 142 -13.56 -2.73 4.27
C ILE A 142 -14.84 -3.37 3.74
N ASP A 143 -14.82 -3.75 2.46
CA ASP A 143 -15.80 -4.62 1.83
C ASP A 143 -15.09 -5.61 0.86
N GLU A 144 -15.86 -6.32 0.04
CA GLU A 144 -15.34 -7.31 -0.93
C GLU A 144 -14.46 -6.70 -2.05
N LYS A 145 -14.51 -5.38 -2.25
CA LYS A 145 -13.90 -4.68 -3.39
C LYS A 145 -12.86 -3.66 -2.98
N ILE A 146 -13.05 -2.99 -1.86
CA ILE A 146 -12.27 -1.86 -1.40
C ILE A 146 -11.93 -2.03 0.08
N ARG A 147 -10.70 -1.67 0.42
CA ARG A 147 -10.28 -1.44 1.81
C ARG A 147 -9.67 -0.05 1.91
N LEU A 148 -10.04 0.71 2.93
CA LEU A 148 -9.53 2.05 3.18
C LEU A 148 -8.65 2.05 4.43
N GLY A 149 -7.49 2.69 4.32
CA GLY A 149 -6.52 2.77 5.39
C GLY A 149 -6.09 4.20 5.69
N LYS A 150 -5.79 4.48 6.96
CA LYS A 150 -5.14 5.74 7.37
C LYS A 150 -3.86 5.42 8.12
N GLY A 151 -2.73 5.87 7.57
CA GLY A 151 -1.44 5.71 8.24
C GLY A 151 -1.36 6.58 9.49
N SER A 152 -0.54 6.18 10.47
CA SER A 152 -0.31 6.96 11.69
C SER A 152 0.19 8.40 11.46
N ARG A 153 0.80 8.66 10.30
CA ARG A 153 1.22 10.00 9.84
C ARG A 153 0.17 10.75 9.02
N GLY A 154 -1.07 10.27 9.00
CA GLY A 154 -2.22 10.92 8.34
C GLY A 154 -2.40 10.62 6.86
N SER A 155 -1.54 9.80 6.25
CA SER A 155 -1.69 9.43 4.82
C SER A 155 -2.89 8.51 4.61
N LEU A 156 -3.73 8.83 3.63
CA LEU A 156 -4.89 8.02 3.24
C LEU A 156 -4.47 7.01 2.16
N PHE A 157 -5.02 5.80 2.24
CA PHE A 157 -4.79 4.72 1.30
C PHE A 157 -6.12 4.14 0.83
N VAL A 158 -6.22 3.91 -0.47
CA VAL A 158 -7.33 3.14 -1.07
C VAL A 158 -6.72 1.88 -1.66
N PHE A 159 -7.21 0.74 -1.21
CA PHE A 159 -6.84 -0.57 -1.69
C PHE A 159 -8.01 -1.15 -2.48
N GLN A 160 -7.78 -1.65 -3.69
CA GLN A 160 -8.75 -2.35 -4.51
C GLN A 160 -8.44 -3.84 -4.49
N ARG A 161 -9.45 -4.67 -4.24
CA ARG A 161 -9.32 -6.13 -4.25
C ARG A 161 -8.92 -6.60 -5.64
N ARG A 162 -7.90 -7.45 -5.74
CA ARG A 162 -7.63 -8.18 -6.98
C ARG A 162 -8.63 -9.32 -7.12
N LYS A 163 -9.27 -9.40 -8.28
CA LYS A 163 -10.06 -10.58 -8.64
C LYS A 163 -9.07 -11.72 -8.96
N PRO A 164 -9.32 -12.94 -8.48
CA PRO A 164 -8.55 -14.11 -8.90
C PRO A 164 -8.66 -14.37 -10.40
#